data_AF-E8ZJE4-F1
#
_entry.id   AF-E8ZJE4-F1
#
_cell.length_a   1.000
_cell.length_b   1.000
_cell.length_c   1.000
_cell.angle_alpha   90.00
_cell.angle_beta   90.00
_cell.angle_gamma   90.00
#
_symmetry.space_group_name_H-M   'P 1'
#
loop_
_entity.id
_entity.type
_entity.pdbx_description
1 polymer ?
#
loop_
_entity_poly.entity_id
_entity_poly.type
_entity_poly.pdbx_seq_one_letter_code
_entity_poly.pdbx_strand_id
1 'polypeptide(L)'
;MASPLVKPLAAATLVGASGTGGYFGSKFLSSPSKEVPIEKKSFSVAELLSKDTTKTLLQKSLGKDHDDWKAAWKGYIEKNTNSTTDGSDPLKVEGWAAKKSTTDSVPEEFLNRCDDESKKTVSSTSDAVYVTVSTWCTKAVTAQKL
;
A
#
# COMPACT_ATOMS: atom_id res chain seq x y z
N MET A 1 2.28 44.33 31.23
CA MET A 1 2.98 44.76 32.46
C MET A 1 3.91 43.64 32.90
N ALA A 2 5.12 43.97 33.36
CA ALA A 2 6.07 43.15 34.14
C ALA A 2 6.27 41.64 33.83
N SER A 3 7.48 41.29 33.37
CA SER A 3 8.08 39.96 33.56
C SER A 3 8.55 39.78 35.01
N PRO A 4 8.60 38.52 35.50
CA PRO A 4 9.85 37.95 36.03
C PRO A 4 10.07 36.46 35.63
N LEU A 5 11.18 35.74 35.95
CA LEU A 5 12.63 36.06 36.08
C LEU A 5 13.38 34.78 36.55
N VAL A 6 14.43 34.27 35.84
CA VAL A 6 15.57 33.46 36.40
C VAL A 6 15.26 32.01 36.89
N LYS A 7 16.12 30.96 36.87
CA LYS A 7 17.47 30.60 36.33
C LYS A 7 17.59 29.05 36.23
N PRO A 8 18.64 28.47 35.60
CA PRO A 8 18.76 27.01 35.42
C PRO A 8 19.28 26.28 36.67
N LEU A 9 18.92 25.00 36.81
CA LEU A 9 19.47 24.11 37.82
C LEU A 9 20.46 23.13 37.19
N ALA A 10 21.77 23.39 37.36
CA ALA A 10 22.82 22.46 36.99
C ALA A 10 22.98 21.39 38.10
N ALA A 11 22.77 20.12 37.77
CA ALA A 11 23.01 19.02 38.68
C ALA A 11 24.45 18.51 38.54
N ALA A 12 25.31 18.83 39.52
CA ALA A 12 26.63 18.23 39.63
C ALA A 12 26.54 16.94 40.46
N THR A 13 26.87 15.79 39.87
CA THR A 13 26.93 14.51 40.59
C THR A 13 28.35 14.22 41.05
N LEU A 14 28.50 13.98 42.36
CA LEU A 14 29.77 13.64 43.00
C LEU A 14 30.08 12.16 42.78
N VAL A 15 31.26 11.85 42.22
CA VAL A 15 31.76 10.48 42.12
C VAL A 15 32.63 10.16 43.34
N GLY A 16 32.13 9.27 44.21
CA GLY A 16 32.87 8.69 45.32
C GLY A 16 33.79 7.54 44.89
N ALA A 17 34.77 7.20 45.73
CA ALA A 17 35.90 6.36 45.36
C ALA A 17 35.68 4.84 45.46
N SER A 18 36.31 4.12 44.53
CA SER A 18 36.99 2.82 44.66
C SER A 18 36.36 1.68 45.48
N GLY A 19 35.87 0.65 44.77
CA GLY A 19 35.63 -0.69 45.32
C GLY A 19 35.91 -1.78 44.27
N THR A 20 36.67 -2.82 44.62
CA THR A 20 37.13 -3.86 43.69
C THR A 20 36.10 -4.98 43.51
N GLY A 21 35.67 -5.26 42.26
CA GLY A 21 34.98 -6.51 41.92
C GLY A 21 34.11 -6.46 40.67
N GLY A 22 34.40 -7.32 39.68
CA GLY A 22 33.50 -7.66 38.57
C GLY A 22 33.49 -6.68 37.38
N TYR A 23 34.32 -6.95 36.36
CA TYR A 23 34.23 -6.26 35.07
C TYR A 23 33.05 -6.82 34.25
N PHE A 24 31.82 -6.50 34.65
CA PHE A 24 30.69 -6.55 33.73
C PHE A 24 30.91 -5.45 32.70
N GLY A 25 31.53 -5.84 31.59
CA GLY A 25 31.86 -4.97 30.46
C GLY A 25 30.62 -4.52 29.70
N SER A 26 29.77 -3.74 30.35
CA SER A 26 28.77 -2.92 29.68
C SER A 26 29.47 -1.76 28.96
N LYS A 27 30.18 -2.12 27.88
CA LYS A 27 30.08 -1.35 26.65
C LYS A 27 28.62 -1.39 26.22
N PHE A 28 27.79 -0.58 26.88
CA PHE A 28 26.62 -0.01 26.25
C PHE A 28 27.18 0.73 25.04
N LEU A 29 26.98 0.09 23.88
CA LEU A 29 27.36 0.61 22.59
C LEU A 29 26.41 1.77 22.28
N SER A 30 26.63 2.90 22.95
CA SER A 30 26.31 4.23 22.46
C SER A 30 27.24 4.55 21.27
N SER A 31 27.23 3.67 20.29
CA SER A 31 27.27 4.13 18.91
C SER A 31 26.10 5.11 18.79
N PRO A 32 26.31 6.34 18.28
CA PRO A 32 25.25 6.93 17.51
C PRO A 32 25.03 5.95 16.36
N SER A 33 24.00 5.09 16.49
CA SER A 33 23.38 4.56 15.29
C SER A 33 23.16 5.77 14.42
N LYS A 34 23.69 5.73 13.20
CA LYS A 34 23.00 6.45 12.15
C LYS A 34 21.60 5.86 12.17
N GLU A 35 20.69 6.60 12.80
CA GLU A 35 19.33 6.72 12.30
C GLU A 35 19.49 7.28 10.90
N VAL A 36 19.85 6.36 9.97
CA VAL A 36 19.44 6.47 8.58
C VAL A 36 17.96 6.75 8.70
N PRO A 37 17.48 7.95 8.31
CA PRO A 37 16.06 8.22 8.32
C PRO A 37 15.43 7.04 7.62
N ILE A 38 14.52 6.34 8.31
CA ILE A 38 13.89 5.16 7.71
C ILE A 38 13.09 5.71 6.53
N GLU A 39 13.70 5.64 5.35
CA GLU A 39 13.03 5.86 4.09
C GLU A 39 11.88 4.88 4.11
N LYS A 40 10.66 5.40 4.32
CA LYS A 40 9.42 4.66 4.14
C LYS A 40 9.34 4.36 2.65
N LYS A 41 10.05 3.31 2.22
CA LYS A 41 10.22 2.94 0.83
C LYS A 41 8.84 2.68 0.24
N SER A 42 8.38 3.65 -0.53
CA SER A 42 7.08 3.64 -1.16
C SER A 42 7.24 3.27 -2.62
N PHE A 43 6.46 2.29 -3.05
CA PHE A 43 6.45 1.78 -4.42
C PHE A 43 5.10 2.09 -5.04
N SER A 44 5.02 2.30 -6.36
CA SER A 44 3.70 2.26 -7.00
C SER A 44 3.16 0.83 -6.99
N VAL A 45 1.84 0.68 -6.93
CA VAL A 45 1.21 -0.65 -7.02
C VAL A 45 1.57 -1.35 -8.33
N ALA A 46 1.66 -0.61 -9.44
CA ALA A 46 2.16 -1.10 -10.72
C ALA A 46 3.62 -1.61 -10.66
N GLU A 47 4.52 -0.96 -9.91
CA GLU A 47 5.92 -1.42 -9.74
C GLU A 47 6.04 -2.67 -8.85
N LEU A 48 5.11 -2.88 -7.91
CA LEU A 48 5.04 -4.13 -7.17
C LEU A 48 4.47 -5.25 -8.04
N LEU A 49 3.42 -4.98 -8.81
CA LEU A 49 2.80 -5.94 -9.74
C LEU A 49 3.72 -6.33 -10.90
N SER A 50 4.63 -5.46 -11.35
CA SER A 50 5.60 -5.83 -12.41
C SER A 50 6.63 -6.87 -11.97
N LYS A 51 6.71 -7.16 -10.66
CA LYS A 51 7.58 -8.18 -10.05
C LYS A 51 6.80 -9.46 -9.70
N ASP A 52 5.47 -9.46 -9.86
CA ASP A 52 4.62 -10.63 -9.64
C ASP A 52 4.67 -11.54 -10.89
N THR A 53 5.00 -12.82 -10.70
CA THR A 53 5.08 -13.81 -11.79
C THR A 53 3.75 -14.51 -12.07
N THR A 54 2.75 -14.30 -11.21
CA THR A 54 1.44 -14.97 -11.25
C THR A 54 0.33 -14.08 -11.80
N LYS A 55 0.55 -12.77 -11.84
CA LYS A 55 -0.45 -11.75 -12.23
C LYS A 55 0.16 -10.69 -13.13
N THR A 56 -0.65 -10.12 -14.02
CA THR A 56 -0.27 -8.98 -14.86
C THR A 56 -1.33 -7.90 -14.77
N LEU A 57 -0.92 -6.66 -14.49
CA LEU A 57 -1.79 -5.48 -14.46
C LEU A 57 -2.39 -5.22 -15.85
N LEU A 58 -3.72 -5.18 -15.93
CA LEU A 58 -4.44 -4.83 -17.13
C LEU A 58 -4.23 -3.35 -17.44
N GLN A 59 -3.69 -3.07 -18.63
CA GLN A 59 -3.44 -1.70 -19.06
C GLN A 59 -4.72 -1.10 -19.64
N LYS A 60 -5.06 0.13 -19.25
CA LYS A 60 -6.20 0.88 -19.82
C LYS A 60 -6.09 1.02 -21.35
N SER A 61 -4.87 1.05 -21.89
CA SER A 61 -4.58 1.11 -23.33
C SER A 61 -5.07 -0.10 -24.13
N LEU A 62 -5.39 -1.23 -23.50
CA LEU A 62 -6.03 -2.38 -24.18
C LEU A 62 -7.45 -2.05 -24.66
N GLY A 63 -8.10 -1.06 -24.04
CA GLY A 63 -9.48 -0.67 -24.32
C GLY A 63 -10.52 -1.57 -23.64
N LYS A 64 -11.69 -1.00 -23.36
CA LYS A 64 -12.81 -1.66 -22.65
C LYS A 64 -13.34 -2.92 -23.34
N ASP A 65 -13.17 -3.00 -24.66
CA ASP A 65 -13.66 -4.09 -25.50
C ASP A 65 -12.70 -5.29 -25.53
N HIS A 66 -11.54 -5.21 -24.88
CA HIS A 66 -10.58 -6.31 -24.77
C HIS A 66 -11.11 -7.44 -23.87
N ASP A 67 -10.89 -8.70 -24.25
CA ASP A 67 -11.49 -9.84 -23.55
C ASP A 67 -10.99 -10.01 -22.11
N ASP A 68 -9.73 -9.67 -21.83
CA ASP A 68 -9.22 -9.61 -20.45
C ASP A 68 -10.01 -8.62 -19.57
N TRP A 69 -10.40 -7.46 -20.12
CA TRP A 69 -11.19 -6.47 -19.39
C TRP A 69 -12.63 -6.94 -19.16
N LYS A 70 -13.25 -7.59 -20.16
CA LYS A 70 -14.57 -8.23 -20.03
C LYS A 70 -14.54 -9.33 -18.96
N ALA A 71 -13.51 -10.18 -18.96
CA ALA A 71 -13.34 -11.23 -17.96
C ALA A 71 -13.15 -10.67 -16.54
N ALA A 72 -12.33 -9.62 -16.39
CA ALA A 72 -12.14 -8.95 -15.11
C ALA A 72 -13.43 -8.29 -14.59
N TRP A 73 -14.16 -7.58 -15.46
CA TRP A 73 -15.43 -6.95 -15.12
C TRP A 73 -16.51 -7.95 -14.72
N LYS A 74 -16.67 -9.04 -15.47
CA LYS A 74 -17.58 -10.14 -15.14
C LYS A 74 -17.23 -10.76 -13.78
N GLY A 75 -15.96 -11.09 -13.55
CA GLY A 75 -15.50 -11.63 -12.27
C GLY A 75 -15.63 -10.63 -11.11
N TYR A 76 -15.59 -9.33 -11.38
CA TYR A 76 -15.87 -8.27 -10.42
C TYR A 76 -17.35 -8.24 -10.03
N ILE A 77 -18.27 -8.32 -10.99
CA ILE A 77 -19.72 -8.42 -10.71
C ILE A 77 -20.05 -9.68 -9.90
N GLU A 78 -19.60 -10.84 -10.37
CA GLU A 78 -19.93 -12.15 -9.77
C GLU A 78 -19.49 -12.27 -8.30
N LYS A 79 -18.39 -11.61 -7.92
CA LYS A 79 -17.85 -11.66 -6.55
C LYS A 79 -18.33 -10.52 -5.64
N ASN A 80 -18.93 -9.46 -6.18
CA ASN A 80 -19.41 -8.30 -5.43
C ASN A 80 -20.94 -8.15 -5.48
N THR A 81 -21.68 -9.25 -5.63
CA THR A 81 -23.15 -9.29 -5.68
C THR A 81 -23.84 -8.64 -4.48
N ASN A 82 -23.21 -8.71 -3.30
CA ASN A 82 -23.69 -8.06 -2.06
C ASN A 82 -23.63 -6.52 -2.11
N SER A 83 -22.84 -5.93 -3.02
CA SER A 83 -22.74 -4.48 -3.19
C SER A 83 -23.96 -3.97 -3.97
N THR A 84 -24.98 -3.49 -3.26
CA THR A 84 -26.27 -3.12 -3.85
C THR A 84 -26.35 -1.67 -4.33
N THR A 85 -25.59 -0.76 -3.71
CA THR A 85 -25.64 0.70 -3.91
C THR A 85 -24.32 1.27 -4.41
N ASP A 86 -24.32 2.47 -4.99
CA ASP A 86 -23.10 3.12 -5.50
C ASP A 86 -22.05 3.34 -4.39
N GLY A 87 -20.79 3.00 -4.67
CA GLY A 87 -19.68 3.12 -3.73
C GLY A 87 -19.64 2.06 -2.62
N SER A 88 -20.55 1.07 -2.64
CA SER A 88 -20.49 -0.12 -1.76
C SER A 88 -19.58 -1.24 -2.29
N ASP A 89 -19.09 -1.11 -3.52
CA ASP A 89 -18.18 -2.04 -4.18
C ASP A 89 -16.70 -1.70 -3.88
N PRO A 90 -15.76 -2.68 -3.86
CA PRO A 90 -14.38 -2.46 -3.40
C PRO A 90 -13.59 -1.37 -4.15
N LEU A 91 -13.78 -1.27 -5.47
CA LEU A 91 -13.16 -0.22 -6.28
C LEU A 91 -13.92 1.11 -6.20
N LYS A 92 -15.18 1.13 -5.78
CA LYS A 92 -16.08 2.30 -5.80
C LYS A 92 -16.29 2.82 -7.23
N VAL A 93 -16.73 1.94 -8.12
CA VAL A 93 -17.03 2.28 -9.52
C VAL A 93 -18.21 3.26 -9.55
N GLU A 94 -18.04 4.39 -10.22
CA GLU A 94 -19.10 5.40 -10.36
C GLU A 94 -20.29 4.82 -11.14
N GLY A 95 -21.50 4.92 -10.58
CA GLY A 95 -22.71 4.33 -11.17
C GLY A 95 -22.76 2.79 -11.11
N TRP A 96 -21.98 2.18 -10.22
CA TRP A 96 -21.97 0.74 -9.93
C TRP A 96 -23.37 0.11 -9.89
N ALA A 97 -24.32 0.72 -9.20
CA ALA A 97 -25.65 0.16 -8.96
C ALA A 97 -26.42 -0.12 -10.27
N ALA A 98 -26.23 0.72 -11.28
CA ALA A 98 -26.78 0.52 -12.62
C ALA A 98 -25.89 -0.37 -13.50
N LYS A 99 -24.57 -0.14 -13.47
CA LYS A 99 -23.61 -0.77 -14.40
C LYS A 99 -23.40 -2.25 -14.16
N LYS A 100 -23.48 -2.72 -12.91
CA LYS A 100 -23.33 -4.14 -12.55
C LYS A 100 -24.38 -5.07 -13.18
N SER A 101 -25.49 -4.52 -13.70
CA SER A 101 -26.50 -5.26 -14.44
C SER A 101 -26.08 -5.57 -15.89
N THR A 102 -24.98 -4.99 -16.36
CA THR A 102 -24.48 -5.13 -17.74
C THR A 102 -23.11 -5.80 -17.74
N THR A 103 -23.11 -7.13 -17.72
CA THR A 103 -21.90 -7.95 -17.63
C THR A 103 -21.02 -7.90 -18.88
N ASP A 104 -21.63 -7.77 -20.07
CA ASP A 104 -20.91 -7.88 -21.35
C ASP A 104 -20.30 -6.56 -21.84
N SER A 105 -20.59 -5.43 -21.18
CA SER A 105 -20.08 -4.10 -21.51
C SER A 105 -19.28 -3.55 -20.33
N VAL A 106 -17.96 -3.41 -20.50
CA VAL A 106 -17.08 -2.90 -19.45
C VAL A 106 -17.21 -1.37 -19.35
N PRO A 107 -17.55 -0.81 -18.18
CA PRO A 107 -17.60 0.63 -17.99
C PRO A 107 -16.21 1.26 -18.05
N GLU A 108 -16.11 2.47 -18.61
CA GLU A 108 -14.84 3.20 -18.63
C GLU A 108 -14.36 3.54 -17.22
N GLU A 109 -15.28 3.74 -16.28
CA GLU A 109 -14.97 4.08 -14.89
C GLU A 109 -14.34 2.90 -14.13
N PHE A 110 -14.58 1.65 -14.55
CA PHE A 110 -13.86 0.48 -14.03
C PHE A 110 -12.40 0.50 -14.49
N LEU A 111 -12.15 0.77 -15.78
CA LEU A 111 -10.80 0.94 -16.33
C LEU A 111 -10.07 2.11 -15.69
N ASN A 112 -10.72 3.28 -15.57
CA ASN A 112 -10.18 4.48 -14.94
C ASN A 112 -9.77 4.19 -13.50
N ARG A 113 -10.64 3.51 -12.75
CA ARG A 113 -10.36 3.20 -11.35
C ARG A 113 -9.17 2.27 -11.19
N CYS A 114 -9.06 1.25 -12.04
CA CYS A 114 -7.89 0.39 -12.05
C CYS A 114 -6.59 1.13 -12.43
N ASP A 115 -6.65 2.01 -13.43
CA ASP A 115 -5.53 2.85 -13.86
C ASP A 115 -5.07 3.79 -12.73
N ASP A 116 -6.00 4.49 -12.06
CA ASP A 116 -5.71 5.43 -10.97
C ASP A 116 -5.20 4.74 -9.70
N GLU A 117 -5.85 3.65 -9.26
CA GLU A 117 -5.42 2.90 -8.08
C GLU A 117 -4.05 2.24 -8.29
N SER A 118 -3.72 1.81 -9.53
CA SER A 118 -2.40 1.21 -9.84
C SER A 118 -1.22 2.17 -9.73
N LYS A 119 -1.47 3.48 -9.87
CA LYS A 119 -0.44 4.54 -9.79
C LYS A 119 -0.15 4.96 -8.34
N LYS A 120 -1.01 4.62 -7.39
CA LYS A 120 -0.85 5.00 -5.98
C LYS A 120 0.38 4.36 -5.36
N THR A 121 0.97 5.07 -4.42
CA THR A 121 2.13 4.63 -3.64
C THR A 121 1.69 3.83 -2.42
N VAL A 122 2.30 2.67 -2.23
CA VAL A 122 2.06 1.75 -1.12
C VAL A 122 3.39 1.33 -0.46
N SER A 123 3.33 0.86 0.77
CA SER A 123 4.52 0.39 1.51
C SER A 123 4.89 -1.08 1.24
N SER A 124 3.91 -1.91 0.87
CA SER A 124 4.08 -3.35 0.66
C SER A 124 2.92 -3.96 -0.13
N THR A 125 3.03 -5.25 -0.45
CA THR A 125 1.95 -6.04 -1.05
C THR A 125 0.81 -6.39 -0.08
N SER A 126 0.93 -6.05 1.20
CA SER A 126 -0.14 -6.19 2.21
C SER A 126 -1.04 -4.95 2.29
N ASP A 127 -0.71 -3.87 1.57
CA ASP A 127 -1.51 -2.65 1.52
C ASP A 127 -2.88 -2.91 0.88
N ALA A 128 -3.95 -2.35 1.44
CA ALA A 128 -5.31 -2.54 0.94
C ALA A 128 -5.48 -2.08 -0.52
N VAL A 129 -4.74 -1.05 -0.96
CA VAL A 129 -4.75 -0.61 -2.35
C VAL A 129 -4.10 -1.66 -3.25
N TYR A 130 -2.94 -2.21 -2.86
CA TYR A 130 -2.30 -3.30 -3.61
C TYR A 130 -3.21 -4.53 -3.69
N VAL A 131 -3.82 -4.95 -2.58
CA VAL A 131 -4.74 -6.11 -2.54
C VAL A 131 -5.94 -5.87 -3.46
N THR A 132 -6.48 -4.65 -3.50
CA THR A 132 -7.62 -4.30 -4.37
C THR A 132 -7.24 -4.38 -5.85
N VAL A 133 -6.17 -3.69 -6.27
CA VAL A 133 -5.71 -3.68 -7.67
C VAL A 133 -5.27 -5.08 -8.11
N SER A 134 -4.51 -5.80 -7.28
CA SER A 134 -4.06 -7.17 -7.57
C SER A 134 -5.17 -8.23 -7.54
N THR A 135 -6.39 -7.88 -7.13
CA THR A 135 -7.56 -8.78 -7.19
C THR A 135 -8.43 -8.49 -8.40
N TRP A 136 -8.62 -7.21 -8.75
CA TRP A 136 -9.65 -6.79 -9.72
C TRP A 136 -9.11 -6.23 -11.03
N CYS A 137 -7.87 -5.73 -11.02
CA CYS A 137 -7.25 -5.02 -12.15
C CYS A 137 -6.14 -5.82 -12.82
N THR A 138 -6.03 -7.12 -12.51
CA THR A 138 -5.00 -8.02 -13.05
C THR A 138 -5.63 -9.24 -13.68
N LYS A 139 -5.04 -9.74 -14.76
CA LYS A 139 -5.25 -11.13 -15.19
C LYS A 139 -4.23 -12.06 -14.55
N ALA A 140 -4.59 -13.33 -14.42
CA ALA A 140 -3.62 -14.37 -14.11
C ALA A 140 -2.63 -14.51 -15.28
N VAL A 141 -1.35 -14.68 -14.96
CA VAL A 141 -0.37 -15.22 -15.88
C VAL A 141 -0.66 -16.72 -15.97
N THR A 142 -1.55 -17.11 -16.89
CA THR A 142 -1.62 -18.50 -17.31
C THR A 142 -0.24 -18.85 -17.85
N ALA A 143 0.49 -19.72 -17.16
CA ALA A 143 1.77 -20.20 -17.64
C ALA A 143 1.55 -20.79 -19.03
N GLN A 144 2.01 -20.09 -20.08
CA GLN A 144 2.05 -20.67 -21.41
C GLN A 144 3.04 -21.81 -21.33
N LYS A 145 2.47 -23.01 -21.25
CA LYS A 145 3.18 -24.28 -21.17
C LYS A 145 4.16 -24.34 -22.34
N LEU A 146 5.45 -24.35 -22.00
CA LEU A 146 6.56 -24.69 -22.90
C LEU A 146 6.34 -26.08 -23.52
#